data_AF-A0A168FSS2-F1
#
_entry.id   AF-A0A168FSS2-F1
#
_cell.length_a   1.000
_cell.length_b   1.000
_cell.length_c   1.000
_cell.angle_alpha   90.00
_cell.angle_beta   90.00
_cell.angle_gamma   90.00
#
_symmetry.space_group_name_H-M   'P 1'
#
loop_
_entity.id
_entity.type
_entity.pdbx_description
1 polymer ?
#
loop_
_entity_poly.entity_id
_entity_poly.type
_entity_poly.pdbx_seq_one_letter_code
_entity_poly.pdbx_strand_id
1 'polypeptide(L)'
;MSAPRQFKINRGRFSRHYTVLDPDGKPLYYVDQSVFTRSKANLTLHAGGDASGAVVAVAHLPRFSFDAKIGLGDPSSPAIVWEELSRESRDASAHEWSMELPAGASANGGKKTFVWKRTHKVSADGMESSALKMRDLKLVEVATEEVVGVFTGTRGWSSCGVLQINVGYGQEFDIMATATMLAIYEKARRRRAAVAAGGASS
;
A
#
# COMPACT_ATOMS: atom_id res chain seq x y z
N MET A 1 -2.10 17.57 -16.63
CA MET A 1 -1.75 16.84 -15.39
C MET A 1 -3.05 16.60 -14.63
N SER A 2 -3.29 15.37 -14.16
CA SER A 2 -4.48 15.08 -13.35
C SER A 2 -4.29 15.63 -11.93
N ALA A 3 -5.37 16.04 -11.28
CA ALA A 3 -5.30 16.52 -9.90
C ALA A 3 -4.82 15.40 -8.96
N PRO A 4 -4.01 15.73 -7.93
CA PRO A 4 -3.63 14.76 -6.91
C PRO A 4 -4.86 14.13 -6.26
N ARG A 5 -4.82 12.82 -6.06
CA ARG A 5 -5.89 12.05 -5.40
C ARG A 5 -5.40 11.62 -4.03
N GLN A 6 -6.22 11.81 -3.01
CA GLN A 6 -5.90 11.43 -1.64
C GLN A 6 -6.84 10.34 -1.13
N PHE A 7 -6.27 9.43 -0.34
CA PHE A 7 -6.96 8.31 0.30
C PHE A 7 -6.60 8.26 1.77
N LYS A 8 -7.61 8.39 2.64
CA LYS A 8 -7.43 8.25 4.09
C LYS A 8 -7.39 6.77 4.46
N ILE A 9 -6.39 6.36 5.22
CA ILE A 9 -6.20 4.97 5.64
C ILE A 9 -6.51 4.86 7.13
N ASN A 10 -7.54 4.08 7.45
CA ASN A 10 -7.98 3.86 8.82
C ASN A 10 -7.87 2.39 9.22
N ARG A 11 -7.66 2.15 10.52
CA ARG A 11 -7.72 0.83 11.16
C ARG A 11 -8.01 1.01 12.64
N GLY A 12 -9.13 0.47 13.10
CA GLY A 12 -9.46 0.44 14.53
C GLY A 12 -8.46 -0.39 15.35
N ARG A 13 -8.34 -0.07 16.64
CA ARG A 13 -7.37 -0.69 17.58
C ARG A 13 -7.43 -2.23 17.61
N PHE A 14 -8.65 -2.78 17.52
CA PHE A 14 -8.91 -4.23 17.51
C PHE A 14 -9.40 -4.74 16.15
N SER A 15 -9.42 -3.87 15.14
CA SER A 15 -9.88 -4.24 13.82
C SER A 15 -8.88 -5.19 13.15
N ARG A 16 -9.44 -6.17 12.45
CA ARG A 16 -8.74 -7.06 11.50
C ARG A 16 -8.94 -6.59 10.07
N HIS A 17 -9.23 -5.31 9.86
CA HIS A 17 -9.29 -4.72 8.53
C HIS A 17 -8.71 -3.30 8.53
N TYR A 18 -8.32 -2.85 7.35
CA TYR A 18 -8.19 -1.42 7.04
C TYR A 18 -9.44 -0.94 6.31
N THR A 19 -9.71 0.36 6.38
CA THR A 19 -10.66 1.03 5.51
C THR A 19 -9.92 2.12 4.76
N VAL A 20 -10.04 2.10 3.44
CA VAL A 20 -9.54 3.15 2.55
C VAL A 20 -10.72 4.05 2.22
N LEU A 21 -10.60 5.34 2.53
CA LEU A 21 -11.66 6.31 2.36
C LEU A 21 -11.21 7.40 1.40
N ASP A 22 -12.15 8.03 0.72
CA ASP A 22 -11.90 9.28 0.01
C ASP A 22 -11.65 10.45 1.00
N PRO A 23 -11.33 11.66 0.52
CA PRO A 23 -11.12 12.81 1.39
C PRO A 23 -12.35 13.21 2.21
N ASP A 24 -13.55 12.93 1.72
CA ASP A 24 -14.81 13.24 2.41
C ASP A 24 -15.20 12.18 3.46
N GLY A 25 -14.44 11.09 3.55
CA GLY A 25 -14.66 10.02 4.52
C GLY A 25 -15.61 8.93 4.04
N LYS A 26 -15.95 8.90 2.75
CA LYS A 26 -16.71 7.81 2.16
C LYS A 26 -15.80 6.60 1.96
N PRO A 27 -16.22 5.38 2.35
CA PRO A 27 -15.41 4.19 2.16
C PRO A 27 -15.34 3.80 0.69
N LEU A 28 -14.11 3.63 0.21
CA LEU A 28 -13.80 3.16 -1.15
C LEU A 28 -13.38 1.70 -1.17
N TYR A 29 -12.60 1.26 -0.18
CA TYR A 29 -12.17 -0.13 -0.08
C TYR A 29 -12.16 -0.62 1.37
N TYR A 30 -12.66 -1.84 1.55
CA TYR A 30 -12.51 -2.62 2.77
C TYR A 30 -11.35 -3.59 2.59
N VAL A 31 -10.39 -3.60 3.51
CA VAL A 31 -9.18 -4.42 3.38
C VAL A 31 -9.13 -5.43 4.51
N ASP A 32 -9.57 -6.66 4.24
CA ASP A 32 -9.53 -7.74 5.21
C ASP A 32 -8.10 -8.17 5.52
N GLN A 33 -7.77 -8.34 6.80
CA GLN A 33 -6.47 -8.86 7.26
C GLN A 33 -6.64 -10.30 7.72
N SER A 34 -6.19 -11.25 6.91
CA SER A 34 -6.09 -12.64 7.37
C SER A 34 -4.82 -12.87 8.17
N VAL A 35 -4.99 -13.38 9.39
CA VAL A 35 -3.89 -13.51 10.37
C VAL A 35 -3.37 -14.95 10.50
N PHE A 36 -4.09 -15.98 10.05
CA PHE A 36 -3.71 -17.37 10.39
C PHE A 36 -4.10 -18.47 9.38
N THR A 37 -4.48 -18.14 8.15
CA THR A 37 -4.85 -19.15 7.14
C THR A 37 -3.76 -19.29 6.09
N ARG A 38 -3.16 -20.49 6.00
CA ARG A 38 -2.08 -20.82 5.05
C ARG A 38 -2.50 -20.64 3.57
N SER A 39 -3.81 -20.68 3.28
CA SER A 39 -4.41 -20.60 1.95
C SER A 39 -5.01 -19.23 1.58
N LYS A 40 -5.24 -18.31 2.52
CA LYS A 40 -5.83 -16.99 2.23
C LYS A 40 -4.71 -15.95 2.07
N ALA A 41 -4.91 -15.03 1.12
CA ALA A 41 -4.11 -13.81 1.07
C ALA A 41 -4.09 -13.11 2.43
N ASN A 42 -2.97 -12.50 2.78
CA ASN A 42 -2.83 -11.80 4.05
C ASN A 42 -3.61 -10.49 4.09
N LEU A 43 -3.75 -9.85 2.93
CA LEU A 43 -4.65 -8.72 2.71
C LEU A 43 -5.55 -9.02 1.52
N THR A 44 -6.83 -8.70 1.63
CA THR A 44 -7.81 -8.79 0.54
C THR A 44 -8.56 -7.46 0.46
N LEU A 45 -8.41 -6.74 -0.64
CA LEU A 45 -9.06 -5.46 -0.89
C LEU A 45 -10.39 -5.72 -1.61
N HIS A 46 -11.49 -5.33 -0.98
CA HIS A 46 -12.84 -5.37 -1.52
C HIS A 46 -13.27 -3.95 -1.91
N ALA A 47 -13.93 -3.80 -3.05
CA ALA A 47 -14.56 -2.53 -3.42
C ALA A 47 -15.72 -2.18 -2.47
N GLY A 48 -15.78 -0.95 -1.98
CA GLY A 48 -16.82 -0.49 -1.06
C GLY A 48 -16.42 -0.55 0.41
N GLY A 49 -17.42 -0.53 1.30
CA GLY A 49 -17.22 -0.38 2.75
C GLY A 49 -17.12 -1.66 3.55
N ASP A 50 -17.30 -2.82 2.93
CA ASP A 50 -17.31 -4.12 3.61
C ASP A 50 -16.78 -5.25 2.71
N ALA A 51 -16.75 -6.47 3.25
CA ALA A 51 -16.21 -7.65 2.59
C ALA A 51 -17.15 -8.29 1.53
N SER A 52 -18.37 -7.76 1.34
CA SER A 52 -19.29 -8.27 0.31
C SER A 52 -18.96 -7.73 -1.09
N GLY A 53 -18.17 -6.66 -1.15
CA GLY A 53 -17.69 -6.09 -2.40
C GLY A 53 -16.76 -7.00 -3.18
N ALA A 54 -16.70 -6.78 -4.50
CA ALA A 54 -15.81 -7.49 -5.40
C ALA A 54 -14.34 -7.36 -4.95
N VAL A 55 -13.58 -8.45 -5.04
CA VAL A 55 -12.15 -8.43 -4.74
C VAL A 55 -11.42 -7.73 -5.87
N VAL A 56 -10.77 -6.62 -5.56
CA VAL A 56 -10.03 -5.79 -6.53
C VAL A 56 -8.52 -5.97 -6.41
N ALA A 57 -8.02 -6.44 -5.28
CA ALA A 57 -6.63 -6.83 -5.12
C ALA A 57 -6.42 -7.74 -3.92
N VAL A 58 -5.31 -8.48 -3.95
CA VAL A 58 -4.84 -9.32 -2.85
C VAL A 58 -3.34 -9.14 -2.60
N ALA A 59 -2.90 -9.32 -1.36
CA ALA A 59 -1.48 -9.36 -1.02
C ALA A 59 -1.13 -10.61 -0.21
N HIS A 60 -0.17 -11.38 -0.70
CA HIS A 60 0.48 -12.46 0.04
C HIS A 60 1.77 -11.93 0.67
N LEU A 61 1.87 -12.07 2.00
CA LEU A 61 2.95 -11.53 2.83
C LEU A 61 3.63 -12.71 3.57
N PRO A 62 4.53 -13.46 2.91
CA PRO A 62 5.20 -14.58 3.55
C PRO A 62 5.94 -14.12 4.82
N ARG A 63 5.79 -14.88 5.91
CA ARG A 63 6.25 -14.48 7.26
C ARG A 63 7.76 -14.24 7.33
N PHE A 64 8.54 -15.03 6.59
CA PHE A 64 10.00 -15.00 6.59
C PHE A 64 10.60 -14.37 5.32
N SER A 65 9.76 -13.85 4.42
CA SER A 65 10.24 -13.11 3.25
C SER A 65 10.12 -11.60 3.46
N PHE A 66 11.04 -10.86 2.88
CA PHE A 66 10.92 -9.41 2.75
C PHE A 66 10.09 -9.00 1.53
N ASP A 67 9.83 -9.92 0.63
CA ASP A 67 9.04 -9.71 -0.58
C ASP A 67 7.55 -10.01 -0.31
N ALA A 68 6.71 -9.56 -1.22
CA ALA A 68 5.28 -9.83 -1.22
C ALA A 68 4.82 -10.09 -2.65
N LYS A 69 3.76 -10.88 -2.80
CA LYS A 69 3.07 -11.03 -4.09
C LYS A 69 1.77 -10.26 -4.03
N ILE A 70 1.57 -9.37 -4.99
CA ILE A 70 0.38 -8.54 -5.10
C ILE A 70 -0.38 -9.01 -6.33
N GLY A 71 -1.66 -9.33 -6.16
CA GLY A 71 -2.55 -9.69 -7.25
C GLY A 71 -3.53 -8.55 -7.49
N LEU A 72 -3.63 -8.06 -8.72
CA LEU A 72 -4.63 -7.10 -9.16
C LEU A 72 -5.82 -7.86 -9.76
N GLY A 73 -6.99 -7.72 -9.15
CA GLY A 73 -8.21 -8.46 -9.48
C GLY A 73 -8.54 -9.57 -8.49
N ASP A 74 -9.53 -10.39 -8.86
CA ASP A 74 -10.03 -11.50 -8.04
C ASP A 74 -9.07 -12.71 -8.11
N PRO A 75 -8.57 -13.24 -6.98
CA PRO A 75 -7.68 -14.41 -6.95
C PRO A 75 -8.29 -15.70 -7.51
N SER A 76 -9.61 -15.77 -7.64
CA SER A 76 -10.33 -16.91 -8.23
C SER A 76 -10.50 -16.76 -9.74
N SER A 77 -10.19 -15.59 -10.31
CA SER A 77 -10.24 -15.32 -11.73
C SER A 77 -8.91 -15.67 -12.42
N PRO A 78 -8.91 -16.29 -13.60
CA PRO A 78 -7.68 -16.49 -14.38
C PRO A 78 -7.11 -15.17 -14.94
N ALA A 79 -7.88 -14.07 -14.91
CA ALA A 79 -7.45 -12.76 -15.39
C ALA A 79 -6.66 -11.94 -14.35
N ILE A 80 -6.43 -12.48 -13.15
CA ILE A 80 -5.63 -11.80 -12.12
C ILE A 80 -4.20 -11.54 -12.63
N VAL A 81 -3.73 -10.31 -12.44
CA VAL A 81 -2.36 -9.93 -12.76
C VAL A 81 -1.53 -10.00 -11.49
N TRP A 82 -0.51 -10.86 -11.48
CA TRP A 82 0.39 -11.04 -10.35
C TRP A 82 1.68 -10.26 -10.55
N GLU A 83 2.01 -9.43 -9.57
CA GLU A 83 3.25 -8.66 -9.52
C GLU A 83 4.00 -8.95 -8.22
N GLU A 84 5.33 -8.89 -8.30
CA GLU A 84 6.20 -9.04 -7.15
C GLU A 84 6.57 -7.68 -6.58
N LEU A 85 6.40 -7.53 -5.27
CA LEU A 85 6.89 -6.42 -4.48
C LEU A 85 8.17 -6.86 -3.79
N SER A 86 9.29 -6.57 -4.44
CA SER A 86 10.62 -7.05 -4.05
C SER A 86 11.36 -6.01 -3.23
N ARG A 87 12.09 -6.45 -2.20
CA ARG A 87 12.95 -5.55 -1.42
C ARG A 87 14.24 -5.24 -2.18
N GLU A 88 14.45 -3.97 -2.50
CA GLU A 88 15.67 -3.51 -3.19
C GLU A 88 16.84 -3.36 -2.21
N SER A 89 16.60 -2.88 -0.98
CA SER A 89 17.67 -2.53 -0.04
C SER A 89 17.76 -3.46 1.17
N ARG A 90 19.00 -3.79 1.60
CA ARG A 90 19.30 -4.65 2.76
C ARG A 90 18.73 -4.17 4.11
N ASP A 91 18.25 -2.94 4.22
CA ASP A 91 17.63 -2.32 5.42
C ASP A 91 16.09 -2.19 5.32
N ALA A 92 15.48 -2.63 4.21
CA ALA A 92 14.02 -2.59 3.95
C ALA A 92 13.50 -1.16 3.86
N SER A 93 14.35 -0.25 3.39
CA SER A 93 13.99 1.14 3.11
C SER A 93 13.38 1.32 1.72
N ALA A 94 13.55 0.34 0.81
CA ALA A 94 13.08 0.39 -0.57
C ALA A 94 12.40 -0.92 -1.00
N HIS A 95 11.23 -0.81 -1.65
CA HIS A 95 10.51 -1.94 -2.23
C HIS A 95 10.04 -1.59 -3.64
N GLU A 96 10.44 -2.42 -4.60
CA GLU A 96 10.19 -2.25 -6.02
C GLU A 96 9.04 -3.14 -6.49
N TRP A 97 8.24 -2.63 -7.41
CA TRP A 97 7.25 -3.39 -8.16
C TRP A 97 7.08 -2.81 -9.55
N SER A 98 6.48 -3.55 -10.46
CA SER A 98 6.17 -3.06 -11.81
C SER A 98 4.71 -3.32 -12.16
N MET A 99 4.19 -2.61 -13.15
CA MET A 99 2.92 -2.96 -13.79
C MET A 99 2.89 -2.42 -15.22
N GLU A 100 2.03 -3.00 -16.04
CA GLU A 100 1.66 -2.44 -17.34
C GLU A 100 0.64 -1.32 -17.14
N LEU A 101 0.92 -0.14 -17.70
CA LEU A 101 -0.04 0.96 -17.68
C LEU A 101 -0.92 0.97 -18.93
N PRO A 102 -2.18 1.42 -18.82
CA PRO A 102 -3.05 1.60 -19.99
C PRO A 102 -2.42 2.52 -21.05
N ALA A 103 -2.73 2.25 -22.32
CA ALA A 103 -2.30 3.11 -23.41
C ALA A 103 -2.76 4.56 -23.17
N GLY A 104 -1.83 5.51 -23.30
CA GLY A 104 -2.10 6.94 -23.07
C GLY A 104 -2.08 7.39 -21.60
N ALA A 105 -1.91 6.49 -20.63
CA ALA A 105 -1.75 6.85 -19.23
C ALA A 105 -0.45 7.62 -18.95
N SER A 106 0.60 7.36 -19.74
CA SER A 106 1.89 8.04 -19.67
C SER A 106 2.42 8.28 -21.08
N ALA A 107 3.23 9.34 -21.25
CA ALA A 107 3.86 9.69 -22.53
C ALA A 107 4.65 8.52 -23.15
N ASN A 108 5.20 7.64 -22.30
CA ASN A 108 6.02 6.51 -22.74
C ASN A 108 5.27 5.16 -22.74
N GLY A 109 3.98 5.12 -22.35
CA GLY A 109 3.17 3.89 -22.29
C GLY A 109 3.84 2.70 -21.57
N GLY A 110 3.21 1.52 -21.65
CA GLY A 110 3.86 0.24 -21.37
C GLY A 110 4.18 -0.07 -19.90
N LYS A 111 5.03 -1.09 -19.71
CA LYS A 111 5.48 -1.55 -18.39
C LYS A 111 6.35 -0.49 -17.72
N LYS A 112 5.97 -0.12 -16.50
CA LYS A 112 6.74 0.79 -15.65
C LYS A 112 7.11 0.14 -14.34
N THR A 113 8.20 0.62 -13.78
CA THR A 113 8.74 0.18 -12.49
C THR A 113 8.67 1.32 -11.49
N PHE A 114 8.25 0.98 -10.28
CA PHE A 114 8.04 1.92 -9.20
C PHE A 114 8.70 1.42 -7.92
N VAL A 115 9.24 2.36 -7.12
CA VAL A 115 9.87 2.03 -5.84
C VAL A 115 9.26 2.85 -4.71
N TRP A 116 8.78 2.15 -3.70
CA TRP A 116 8.45 2.73 -2.41
C TRP A 116 9.72 2.93 -1.60
N LYS A 117 10.10 4.18 -1.33
CA LYS A 117 11.26 4.56 -0.51
C LYS A 117 10.81 5.27 0.76
N ARG A 118 11.45 5.00 1.90
CA ARG A 118 11.27 5.82 3.10
C ARG A 118 11.65 7.28 2.83
N THR A 119 10.91 8.21 3.42
CA THR A 119 11.19 9.64 3.30
C THR A 119 10.93 10.37 4.61
N HIS A 120 11.61 11.50 4.79
CA HIS A 120 11.33 12.49 5.84
C HIS A 120 11.17 13.90 5.26
N LYS A 121 11.21 14.03 3.93
CA LYS A 121 11.28 15.32 3.22
C LYS A 121 10.02 15.65 2.42
N VAL A 122 9.14 14.67 2.23
CA VAL A 122 7.96 14.80 1.38
C VAL A 122 6.77 14.20 2.12
N SER A 123 5.65 14.90 2.09
CA SER A 123 4.38 14.48 2.67
C SER A 123 3.23 14.71 1.70
N ALA A 124 2.10 14.07 1.98
CA ALA A 124 0.84 14.38 1.32
C ALA A 124 0.42 15.81 1.63
N ASP A 125 -0.28 16.45 0.70
CA ASP A 125 -0.72 17.83 0.82
C ASP A 125 -1.61 17.99 2.06
N GLY A 126 -1.36 19.05 2.84
CA GLY A 126 -2.03 19.29 4.11
C GLY A 126 -1.53 18.45 5.28
N MET A 127 -0.45 17.68 5.10
CA MET A 127 0.20 16.92 6.17
C MET A 127 1.66 17.32 6.37
N GLU A 128 2.10 17.28 7.63
CA GLU A 128 3.49 17.55 8.00
C GLU A 128 4.29 16.24 8.15
N SER A 129 5.43 16.18 7.44
CA SER A 129 6.46 15.19 7.68
C SER A 129 7.10 15.47 9.03
N SER A 130 7.48 14.42 9.76
CA SER A 130 8.35 14.61 10.92
C SER A 130 9.47 13.59 10.86
N ALA A 131 10.70 14.02 11.13
CA ALA A 131 11.87 13.14 11.21
C ALA A 131 11.67 12.00 12.24
N LEU A 132 10.79 12.18 13.22
CA LEU A 132 10.43 11.16 14.21
C LEU A 132 9.42 10.12 13.68
N LYS A 133 8.84 10.33 12.49
CA LYS A 133 7.88 9.42 11.84
C LYS A 133 8.62 8.47 10.90
N MET A 134 9.01 7.30 11.40
CA MET A 134 9.59 6.19 10.60
C MET A 134 8.53 5.44 9.75
N ARG A 135 7.55 6.15 9.17
CA ARG A 135 6.40 5.54 8.49
C ARG A 135 6.12 6.13 7.12
N ASP A 136 6.71 7.27 6.79
CA ASP A 136 6.42 7.98 5.56
C ASP A 136 7.17 7.32 4.40
N LEU A 137 6.45 7.15 3.29
CA LEU A 137 6.95 6.50 2.08
C LEU A 137 6.67 7.42 0.90
N LYS A 138 7.61 7.51 -0.04
CA LYS A 138 7.39 8.08 -1.37
C LYS A 138 7.42 6.97 -2.41
N LEU A 139 6.54 7.04 -3.39
CA LEU A 139 6.53 6.19 -4.56
C LEU A 139 7.23 6.94 -5.68
N VAL A 140 8.27 6.34 -6.23
CA VAL A 140 9.10 6.93 -7.28
C VAL A 140 8.96 6.09 -8.55
N GLU A 141 8.69 6.72 -9.69
CA GLU A 141 8.84 6.05 -10.99
C GLU A 141 10.33 5.95 -11.33
N VAL A 142 10.83 4.74 -11.59
CA VAL A 142 12.27 4.50 -11.73
C VAL A 142 12.86 5.23 -12.94
N ALA A 143 12.15 5.23 -14.07
CA ALA A 143 12.67 5.77 -15.32
C ALA A 143 12.83 7.30 -15.29
N THR A 144 11.95 8.01 -14.59
CA THR A 144 11.91 9.49 -14.56
C THR A 144 12.41 10.07 -13.23
N GLU A 145 12.61 9.22 -12.21
CA GLU A 145 12.88 9.60 -10.83
C GLU A 145 11.79 10.49 -10.18
N GLU A 146 10.62 10.61 -10.81
CA GLU A 146 9.53 11.45 -10.34
C GLU A 146 8.80 10.82 -9.15
N VAL A 147 8.42 11.67 -8.18
CA VAL A 147 7.59 11.24 -7.05
C VAL A 147 6.12 11.21 -7.47
N VAL A 148 5.67 10.02 -7.84
CA VAL A 148 4.31 9.78 -8.34
C VAL A 148 3.28 9.54 -7.23
N GLY A 149 3.73 9.34 -5.99
CA GLY A 149 2.84 9.23 -4.83
C GLY A 149 3.58 9.33 -3.50
N VAL A 150 2.83 9.56 -2.42
CA VAL A 150 3.37 9.73 -1.06
C VAL A 150 2.38 9.17 -0.04
N PHE A 151 2.84 8.30 0.85
CA PHE A 151 2.11 7.92 2.05
C PHE A 151 2.70 8.66 3.26
N THR A 152 1.86 9.41 3.97
CA THR A 152 2.24 10.10 5.21
C THR A 152 1.54 9.47 6.39
N GLY A 153 2.32 8.83 7.26
CA GLY A 153 1.80 8.08 8.40
C GLY A 153 1.42 8.99 9.57
N THR A 154 0.33 8.64 10.26
CA THR A 154 -0.07 9.29 11.52
C THR A 154 0.20 8.39 12.72
N ARG A 155 0.33 9.00 13.90
CA ARG A 155 0.22 8.30 15.18
C ARG A 155 -1.20 8.55 15.68
N GLY A 156 -2.04 7.52 15.61
CA GLY A 156 -3.40 7.56 16.13
C GLY A 156 -3.90 6.15 16.43
N TRP A 157 -5.03 6.07 17.14
CA TRP A 157 -5.67 4.79 17.46
C TRP A 157 -6.50 4.22 16.31
N SER A 158 -7.02 5.08 15.43
CA SER A 158 -7.90 4.72 14.32
C SER A 158 -7.42 5.19 12.95
N SER A 159 -6.55 6.21 12.88
CA SER A 159 -5.94 6.69 11.64
C SER A 159 -4.53 6.13 11.48
N CYS A 160 -4.24 5.63 10.27
CA CYS A 160 -2.91 5.14 9.88
C CYS A 160 -2.13 6.19 9.07
N GLY A 161 -2.81 7.03 8.29
CA GLY A 161 -2.19 8.04 7.44
C GLY A 161 -3.04 8.42 6.23
N VAL A 162 -2.44 9.17 5.31
CA VAL A 162 -3.01 9.51 4.00
C VAL A 162 -2.04 9.06 2.92
N LEU A 163 -2.58 8.38 1.90
CA LEU A 163 -1.91 8.10 0.65
C LEU A 163 -2.33 9.14 -0.39
N GLN A 164 -1.37 9.83 -0.99
CA GLN A 164 -1.56 10.74 -2.10
C GLN A 164 -0.95 10.16 -3.37
N ILE A 165 -1.66 10.25 -4.49
CA ILE A 165 -1.19 9.86 -5.82
C ILE A 165 -1.21 11.09 -6.72
N ASN A 166 -0.05 11.42 -7.30
CA ASN A 166 0.20 12.66 -8.03
C ASN A 166 0.08 12.51 -9.55
N VAL A 167 -0.16 11.29 -10.04
CA VAL A 167 -0.23 10.96 -11.47
C VAL A 167 -1.62 10.48 -11.85
N GLY A 168 -1.97 10.56 -13.14
CA GLY A 168 -3.28 10.13 -13.66
C GLY A 168 -3.24 8.75 -14.33
N TYR A 169 -2.54 7.76 -13.75
CA TYR A 169 -2.28 6.47 -14.41
C TYR A 169 -3.46 5.48 -14.43
N GLY A 170 -4.61 5.89 -13.89
CA GLY A 170 -5.84 5.09 -13.90
C GLY A 170 -6.12 4.37 -12.58
N GLN A 171 -7.32 3.80 -12.48
CA GLN A 171 -7.82 3.20 -11.25
C GLN A 171 -7.00 1.97 -10.80
N GLU A 172 -6.56 1.15 -11.75
CA GLU A 172 -5.74 -0.04 -11.45
C GLU A 172 -4.40 0.34 -10.81
N PHE A 173 -3.77 1.43 -11.27
CA PHE A 173 -2.58 1.99 -10.63
C PHE A 173 -2.88 2.45 -9.21
N ASP A 174 -4.00 3.13 -8.98
CA ASP A 174 -4.39 3.58 -7.64
C ASP A 174 -4.61 2.39 -6.68
N ILE A 175 -5.22 1.32 -7.17
CA ILE A 175 -5.40 0.06 -6.42
C ILE A 175 -4.04 -0.58 -6.11
N MET A 176 -3.16 -0.70 -7.09
CA MET A 176 -1.83 -1.29 -6.92
C MET A 176 -0.94 -0.47 -5.97
N ALA A 177 -0.94 0.85 -6.10
CA ALA A 177 -0.23 1.75 -5.19
C ALA A 177 -0.76 1.60 -3.75
N THR A 178 -2.08 1.49 -3.58
CA THR A 178 -2.71 1.26 -2.27
C THR A 178 -2.33 -0.11 -1.69
N ALA A 179 -2.44 -1.17 -2.48
CA ALA A 179 -2.17 -2.55 -2.06
C ALA A 179 -0.70 -2.76 -1.67
N THR A 180 0.23 -2.26 -2.50
CA THR A 180 1.69 -2.34 -2.23
C THR A 180 2.08 -1.52 -1.00
N MET A 181 1.53 -0.31 -0.84
CA MET A 181 1.75 0.51 0.36
C MET A 181 1.24 -0.21 1.61
N LEU A 182 0.02 -0.75 1.59
CA LEU A 182 -0.55 -1.48 2.72
C LEU A 182 0.24 -2.76 3.04
N ALA A 183 0.77 -3.46 2.04
CA ALA A 183 1.64 -4.61 2.23
C ALA A 183 2.91 -4.22 3.03
N ILE A 184 3.58 -3.13 2.66
CA ILE A 184 4.77 -2.61 3.37
C ILE A 184 4.38 -2.19 4.79
N TYR A 185 3.29 -1.43 4.93
CA TYR A 185 2.80 -0.94 6.21
C TYR A 185 2.45 -2.08 7.18
N GLU A 186 1.73 -3.09 6.68
CA GLU A 186 1.33 -4.27 7.45
C GLU A 186 2.54 -5.10 7.89
N LYS A 187 3.52 -5.33 7.01
CA LYS A 187 4.76 -6.05 7.37
C LYS A 187 5.53 -5.29 8.45
N ALA A 188 5.67 -3.97 8.33
CA ALA A 188 6.30 -3.15 9.35
C ALA A 188 5.54 -3.19 10.70
N ARG A 189 4.21 -3.18 10.65
CA ARG A 189 3.35 -3.32 11.85
C ARG A 189 3.54 -4.67 12.52
N ARG A 190 3.49 -5.78 11.76
CA ARG A 190 3.71 -7.15 12.26
C ARG A 190 5.09 -7.30 12.92
N ARG A 191 6.14 -6.72 12.31
CA ARG A 191 7.50 -6.73 12.88
C ARG A 191 7.58 -5.99 14.20
N ARG A 192 7.00 -4.79 14.31
CA ARG A 192 6.96 -4.01 15.56
C ARG A 192 6.22 -4.75 16.68
N ALA A 193 5.11 -5.41 16.36
CA ALA A 193 4.36 -6.21 17.32
C ALA A 193 5.16 -7.42 17.84
N ALA A 194 5.92 -8.10 16.96
CA ALA A 194 6.78 -9.21 17.36
C ALA A 194 7.93 -8.77 18.28
N VAL A 195 8.58 -7.63 17.99
CA VAL A 195 9.65 -7.07 18.85
C VAL A 195 9.11 -6.68 20.23
N ALA A 196 7.94 -6.02 20.29
CA ALA A 196 7.32 -5.65 21.57
C ALA A 196 6.94 -6.88 22.42
N ALA A 197 6.49 -7.98 21.80
CA ALA A 197 6.18 -9.22 22.50
C ALA A 197 7.43 -9.94 23.04
N GLY A 198 8.56 -9.86 22.32
CA GLY A 198 9.83 -10.45 22.77
C GLY A 198 10.59 -9.62 23.82
N GLY A 199 10.28 -8.33 23.95
CA GLY A 199 10.84 -7.46 25.00
C GLY A 199 10.10 -7.53 26.34
N ALA A 200 8.96 -8.22 26.42
CA ALA A 200 8.20 -8.42 27.65
C ALA A 200 8.62 -9.69 28.43
N SER A 201 9.70 -10.35 28.01
CA SER A 201 10.22 -11.59 28.59
C SER A 201 11.67 -11.48 29.12
N SER A 202 12.12 -10.28 29.48
CA SER A 202 13.44 -10.01 30.08
C SER A 202 13.31 -9.25 31.39
#